data_AF-A0A955B8L6-F1
#
_entry.id   AF-A0A955B8L6-F1
#
_cell.length_a   1.000
_cell.length_b   1.000
_cell.length_c   1.000
_cell.angle_alpha   90.00
_cell.angle_beta   90.00
_cell.angle_gamma   90.00
#
_symmetry.space_group_name_H-M   'P 1'
#
loop_
_entity.id
_entity.type
_entity.pdbx_description
1 polymer ?
#
loop_
_entity_poly.entity_id
_entity_poly.type
_entity_poly.pdbx_seq_one_letter_code
_entity_poly.pdbx_strand_id
1 'polypeptide(L)'
;MGAIDTALSALRANQMAMEIVGNNIANTNTPNFHRQEARFETNNSVNLSGFQVGQGVKIAYIHRSYDFATEEAILLNIADLNAIQTQLSTA
;
A
#
# COMPACT_ATOMS: atom_id res chain seq x y z
N MET A 1 -6.00 -1.60 -32.02
CA MET A 1 -5.58 -0.70 -30.92
C MET A 1 -5.83 -1.41 -29.58
N GLY A 2 -4.97 -2.33 -29.15
CA GLY A 2 -5.24 -3.10 -27.91
C GLY A 2 -3.97 -3.64 -27.25
N ALA A 3 -3.07 -4.24 -28.03
CA ALA A 3 -1.82 -4.77 -27.52
C ALA A 3 -0.83 -3.68 -27.07
N ILE A 4 -0.65 -2.62 -27.86
CA ILE A 4 0.27 -1.51 -27.53
C ILE A 4 -0.19 -0.74 -26.29
N ASP A 5 -1.50 -0.50 -26.17
CA ASP A 5 -2.06 0.19 -25.01
C ASP A 5 -1.91 -0.65 -23.73
N THR A 6 -2.18 -1.96 -23.84
CA THR A 6 -1.91 -2.93 -22.77
C THR A 6 -0.45 -2.95 -22.36
N ALA A 7 0.48 -3.03 -23.31
CA ALA A 7 1.92 -3.00 -23.03
C ALA A 7 2.35 -1.67 -22.38
N LEU A 8 1.82 -0.54 -22.84
CA LEU A 8 2.09 0.77 -22.26
C LEU A 8 1.57 0.87 -20.82
N SER A 9 0.36 0.36 -20.54
CA SER A 9 -0.20 0.31 -19.19
C SER A 9 0.68 -0.53 -18.25
N ALA A 10 1.19 -1.67 -18.72
CA ALA A 10 2.09 -2.52 -17.95
C ALA A 10 3.42 -1.82 -17.66
N LEU A 11 4.01 -1.15 -18.64
CA LEU A 11 5.26 -0.39 -18.44
C LEU A 11 5.08 0.73 -17.41
N ARG A 12 3.98 1.49 -17.51
CA ARG A 12 3.67 2.57 -16.56
C ARG A 12 3.45 2.03 -15.14
N ALA A 13 2.68 0.95 -15.01
CA ALA A 13 2.42 0.34 -13.70
C ALA A 13 3.72 -0.21 -13.08
N ASN A 14 4.60 -0.81 -13.87
CA ASN A 14 5.90 -1.26 -13.40
C ASN A 14 6.84 -0.11 -13.03
N GLN A 15 6.84 1.00 -13.78
CA GLN A 15 7.61 2.19 -13.43
C GLN A 15 7.23 2.73 -12.05
N MET A 16 5.93 2.87 -11.79
CA MET A 16 5.44 3.32 -10.48
C MET A 16 5.75 2.31 -9.36
N ALA A 17 5.67 1.01 -9.64
CA ALA A 17 6.09 0.00 -8.67
C ALA A 17 7.59 0.10 -8.35
N MET A 18 8.43 0.38 -9.34
CA MET A 18 9.87 0.63 -9.13
C MET A 18 10.13 1.87 -8.27
N GLU A 19 9.35 2.95 -8.46
CA GLU A 19 9.43 4.14 -7.60
C GLU A 19 9.08 3.82 -6.14
N ILE A 20 8.04 3.02 -5.90
CA ILE A 20 7.67 2.55 -4.56
C ILE A 20 8.79 1.70 -3.94
N VAL A 21 9.39 0.80 -4.72
CA VAL A 21 10.55 0.00 -4.29
C VAL A 21 11.73 0.92 -3.95
N GLY A 22 12.02 1.91 -4.79
CA GLY A 22 13.06 2.90 -4.53
C GLY A 22 12.83 3.67 -3.22
N ASN A 23 11.60 4.13 -2.98
CA ASN A 23 11.23 4.79 -1.73
C ASN A 23 11.39 3.89 -0.52
N ASN A 24 11.03 2.60 -0.63
CA ASN A 24 11.22 1.63 0.44
C ASN A 24 12.70 1.43 0.76
N ILE A 25 13.55 1.26 -0.25
CA ILE A 25 15.00 1.07 -0.07
C ILE A 25 15.60 2.32 0.57
N ALA A 26 15.28 3.50 0.06
CA ALA A 26 15.79 4.78 0.58
C ALA A 26 15.44 5.00 2.06
N ASN A 27 14.27 4.51 2.50
CA ASN A 27 13.77 4.69 3.87
C ASN A 27 13.85 3.44 4.74
N THR A 28 14.57 2.39 4.30
CA THR A 28 14.67 1.14 5.06
C THR A 28 15.25 1.33 6.46
N ASN A 29 16.12 2.33 6.65
CA ASN A 29 16.73 2.66 7.94
C ASN A 29 16.08 3.86 8.65
N THR A 30 14.98 4.40 8.11
CA THR A 30 14.27 5.52 8.72
C THR A 30 13.35 5.00 9.83
N PRO A 31 13.52 5.42 11.10
CA PRO A 31 12.61 5.02 12.18
C PRO A 31 11.15 5.36 11.85
N ASN A 32 10.22 4.49 12.27
CA ASN A 32 8.78 4.61 12.02
C ASN A 32 8.37 4.58 10.53
N PHE A 33 9.30 4.32 9.60
CA PHE A 33 8.94 4.01 8.23
C PHE A 33 8.30 2.61 8.17
N HIS A 34 7.24 2.47 7.37
CA HIS A 34 6.72 1.14 7.05
C HIS A 34 6.76 0.96 5.55
N ARG A 35 7.24 -0.22 5.14
CA ARG A 35 7.35 -0.61 3.74
C ARG A 35 5.99 -0.49 3.04
N GLN A 36 6.00 0.02 1.82
CA GLN A 36 4.84 0.15 0.96
C GLN A 36 4.87 -0.94 -0.13
N GLU A 37 3.71 -1.48 -0.50
CA GLU A 37 3.56 -2.53 -1.50
C GLU A 37 2.53 -2.11 -2.56
N ALA A 38 2.95 -2.12 -3.82
CA ALA A 38 2.06 -1.83 -4.94
C ALA A 38 1.14 -3.02 -5.21
N ARG A 39 -0.19 -2.81 -5.18
CA ARG A 39 -1.18 -3.81 -5.57
C ARG A 39 -1.65 -3.56 -7.00
N PHE A 40 -1.38 -4.51 -7.88
CA PHE A 40 -1.80 -4.47 -9.27
C PHE A 40 -3.23 -5.01 -9.42
N GLU A 41 -3.97 -4.43 -10.36
CA GLU A 41 -5.32 -4.86 -10.73
C GLU A 41 -5.51 -4.71 -12.24
N THR A 42 -6.24 -5.66 -12.83
CA THR A 42 -6.61 -5.60 -14.24
C THR A 42 -7.64 -4.50 -14.49
N ASN A 43 -7.48 -3.75 -15.56
CA ASN A 43 -8.53 -2.82 -16.00
C ASN A 43 -9.76 -3.58 -16.47
N ASN A 44 -10.94 -2.97 -16.30
CA ASN A 44 -12.21 -3.55 -16.75
C ASN A 44 -12.12 -3.95 -18.23
N SER A 45 -12.45 -5.19 -18.54
CA SER A 45 -12.46 -5.68 -19.91
C SER A 45 -13.59 -5.04 -20.73
N VAL A 46 -13.35 -4.80 -22.03
CA VAL A 46 -14.43 -4.44 -22.97
C VAL A 46 -14.95 -5.71 -23.63
N ASN A 47 -16.27 -5.84 -23.73
CA ASN A 47 -16.88 -6.88 -24.56
C ASN A 47 -17.00 -6.37 -26.00
N LEU A 48 -16.35 -7.06 -26.94
CA LEU A 48 -16.42 -6.76 -28.35
C LEU A 48 -17.01 -7.97 -29.08
N SER A 49 -18.27 -7.87 -29.49
CA SER A 49 -18.98 -8.91 -30.26
C SER A 49 -18.93 -10.31 -29.62
N GLY A 50 -19.04 -10.40 -28.29
CA GLY A 50 -19.01 -11.68 -27.56
C GLY A 50 -17.61 -12.09 -27.07
N PHE A 51 -16.55 -11.37 -27.46
CA PHE A 51 -15.19 -11.58 -26.96
C PHE A 51 -14.84 -10.58 -25.88
N GLN A 52 -14.23 -11.05 -24.80
CA GLN A 52 -13.75 -10.19 -23.71
C GLN A 52 -12.31 -9.77 -24.00
N VAL A 53 -12.09 -8.47 -24.19
CA VAL A 53 -10.76 -7.88 -24.45
C VAL A 53 -10.27 -7.17 -23.19
N GLY A 54 -9.13 -7.61 -22.66
CA GLY A 54 -8.49 -6.96 -21.52
C GLY A 54 -7.92 -5.58 -21.89
N GLN A 55 -8.07 -4.61 -21.00
CA GLN A 55 -7.58 -3.22 -21.18
C GLN A 55 -6.27 -2.96 -20.41
N GLY A 56 -5.47 -4.00 -20.18
CA GLY A 56 -4.21 -3.90 -19.44
C GLY A 56 -4.36 -3.84 -17.92
N VAL A 57 -3.39 -3.20 -17.26
CA VAL A 57 -3.20 -3.27 -15.80
C VAL A 57 -2.92 -1.88 -15.22
N LYS A 58 -3.30 -1.69 -13.96
CA LYS A 58 -3.00 -0.50 -13.16
C LYS A 58 -2.58 -0.88 -11.75
N ILE A 59 -2.02 0.08 -11.01
CA ILE A 59 -1.89 -0.03 -9.55
C ILE A 59 -3.22 0.42 -8.95
N ALA A 60 -3.90 -0.47 -8.24
CA ALA A 60 -5.17 -0.17 -7.59
C ALA A 60 -4.97 0.71 -6.35
N TYR A 61 -3.99 0.34 -5.52
CA TYR A 61 -3.62 1.08 -4.32
C TYR A 61 -2.23 0.65 -3.84
N ILE A 62 -1.68 1.45 -2.94
CA ILE A 62 -0.42 1.19 -2.25
C ILE A 62 -0.77 0.75 -0.84
N HIS A 63 -0.42 -0.48 -0.48
CA HIS A 63 -0.64 -1.01 0.85
C HIS A 63 0.58 -0.79 1.74
N ARG A 64 0.38 -0.25 2.94
CA ARG A 64 1.46 -0.10 3.93
C ARG A 64 1.56 -1.41 4.72
N SER A 65 2.73 -2.04 4.70
CA SER A 65 3.04 -3.26 5.45
C SER A 65 3.37 -2.88 6.90
N TYR A 66 2.33 -2.74 7.70
CA TYR A 66 2.43 -2.58 9.16
C TYR A 66 1.49 -3.58 9.83
N ASP A 67 1.83 -4.01 11.03
CA ASP A 67 0.99 -4.91 11.79
C ASP A 67 0.02 -4.08 12.64
N PHE A 68 -1.23 -4.01 12.16
CA PHE A 68 -2.30 -3.27 12.82
C PHE A 68 -2.54 -3.72 14.26
N ALA A 69 -2.44 -5.03 14.54
CA ALA A 69 -2.67 -5.55 15.89
C ALA A 69 -1.58 -5.11 16.86
N THR A 70 -0.32 -5.06 16.40
CA THR A 70 0.78 -4.52 17.22
C THR A 70 0.66 -3.02 17.46
N GLU A 71 0.21 -2.26 16.46
CA GLU A 71 0.00 -0.81 16.60
C GLU A 71 -1.14 -0.52 17.58
N GLU A 72 -2.25 -1.26 17.47
CA GLU A 72 -3.37 -1.17 18.40
C GLU A 72 -2.95 -1.52 19.84
N ALA A 73 -2.16 -2.60 20.01
CA ALA A 73 -1.62 -2.96 21.31
C ALA A 73 -0.72 -1.86 21.90
N ILE A 74 0.11 -1.19 21.07
CA ILE A 74 0.93 -0.06 21.53
C ILE A 74 0.05 1.10 22.00
N LEU A 75 -1.01 1.44 21.25
CA LEU A 75 -1.94 2.50 21.63
C LEU A 75 -2.67 2.19 22.94
N LEU A 76 -3.11 0.96 23.14
CA LEU A 76 -3.78 0.52 24.37
C LEU A 76 -2.82 0.57 25.57
N ASN A 77 -1.60 0.05 25.43
CA ASN A 77 -0.59 0.12 26.49
C ASN A 77 -0.24 1.57 26.87
N ILE A 78 -0.16 2.48 25.89
CA ILE A 78 0.07 3.92 26.16
C ILE A 78 -1.11 4.51 26.94
N ALA A 79 -2.35 4.17 26.58
CA ALA A 79 -3.53 4.63 27.30
C ALA A 79 -3.51 4.18 28.78
N ASP A 80 -3.14 2.92 29.02
CA ASP A 80 -3.02 2.36 30.38
C ASP A 80 -1.92 3.04 31.19
N LEU A 81 -0.75 3.31 30.59
CA LEU A 81 0.34 4.04 31.24
C LEU A 81 -0.08 5.46 31.65
N ASN A 82 -0.81 6.16 30.78
CA ASN A 82 -1.31 7.50 31.08
C ASN A 82 -2.36 7.50 32.20
N ALA A 83 -3.21 6.47 32.25
CA ALA A 83 -4.18 6.31 33.34
C ALA A 83 -3.47 6.10 34.69
N ILE A 84 -2.44 5.25 34.73
CA ILE A 84 -1.63 5.03 35.93
C ILE A 84 -0.90 6.31 36.36
N GLN A 85 -0.33 7.06 35.43
CA GLN A 85 0.35 8.33 35.73
C GLN A 85 -0.61 9.38 36.29
N THR A 86 -1.84 9.44 35.75
CA THR A 86 -2.87 10.35 36.25
C THR A 86 -3.23 10.02 37.69
N GLN A 87 -3.38 8.73 38.02
CA GLN A 87 -3.67 8.27 39.37
C GLN A 87 -2.54 8.62 40.36
N LEU A 88 -1.28 8.43 39.95
CA LEU A 88 -0.10 8.79 40.74
C LEU A 88 0.05 10.30 40.95
N SER A 89 -0.39 11.13 40.00
CA SER A 89 -0.34 12.60 40.11
C SER A 89 -1.45 13.17 40.99
N THR A 90 -2.52 12.41 41.26
CA THR A 90 -3.64 12.81 42.12
C THR A 90 -3.53 12.30 43.56
N ALA A 91 -2.49 11.51 43.88
CA ALA A 91 -2.14 11.06 45.23
C ALA A 91 -1.06 11.97 45.83
#